data_AF-A0A815ESG5-F1
#
_entry.id   AF-A0A815ESG5-F1
#
_cell.length_a   1.000
_cell.length_b   1.000
_cell.length_c   1.000
_cell.angle_alpha   90.00
_cell.angle_beta   90.00
_cell.angle_gamma   90.00
#
_symmetry.space_group_name_H-M   'P 1'
#
loop_
_entity.id
_entity.type
_entity.pdbx_description
1 polymer ?
#
loop_
_entity_poly.entity_id
_entity_poly.type
_entity_poly.pdbx_seq_one_letter_code
_entity_poly.pdbx_strand_id
1 'polypeptide(L)' 'MSVPFSNTKLRIPEGFQNLLIGLSTEILRNQPNNIPVFAAEYFEKLLQKRDRTLLVTFLFSHHICI' A
#
# COMPACT_ATOMS: atom_id res chain seq x y z
N MET A 1 -11.22 16.02 22.39
CA MET A 1 -10.06 16.89 22.67
C MET A 1 -9.25 16.99 21.38
N SER A 2 -9.10 18.20 20.82
CA SER A 2 -8.26 18.43 19.63
C SER A 2 -6.91 18.94 20.11
N VAL A 3 -5.86 18.15 19.93
CA VAL A 3 -4.48 18.60 20.19
C VAL A 3 -4.13 19.67 19.15
N PRO A 4 -3.55 20.81 19.55
CA PRO A 4 -3.09 21.81 18.59
C PRO A 4 -2.09 21.12 17.66
N PHE A 5 -2.31 21.27 16.34
CA PHE A 5 -1.38 20.78 15.33
C PHE A 5 -0.02 21.41 15.64
N SER A 6 0.91 20.61 16.15
CA SER A 6 2.29 21.04 16.34
C SER A 6 2.76 21.60 14.99
N ASN A 7 3.49 22.70 15.01
CA ASN A 7 4.03 23.35 13.81
C ASN A 7 5.17 22.47 13.22
N THR A 8 4.85 21.25 12.84
CA THR A 8 5.78 20.28 12.25
C THR A 8 5.69 20.41 10.75
N LYS A 9 6.81 20.78 10.12
CA LYS A 9 6.96 20.81 8.65
C LYS A 9 6.73 19.45 7.98
N LEU A 10 6.61 18.39 8.77
CA LEU A 10 6.38 17.02 8.31
C LEU A 10 4.88 16.76 8.24
N ARG A 11 4.37 16.68 7.01
CA ARG A 11 3.00 16.26 6.73
C ARG A 11 3.01 14.79 6.33
N ILE A 12 2.05 14.04 6.84
CA ILE A 12 1.85 12.64 6.46
C ILE A 12 1.42 12.61 4.98
N PRO A 13 2.10 11.84 4.12
CA PRO A 13 1.70 11.69 2.72
C PRO A 13 0.29 11.11 2.60
N GLU A 14 -0.44 11.55 1.58
CA GLU A 14 -1.76 11.00 1.30
C GLU A 14 -1.69 9.49 1.04
N GLY A 15 -2.67 8.75 1.55
CA GLY A 15 -2.72 7.29 1.44
C GLY A 15 -1.78 6.52 2.36
N PHE A 16 -0.86 7.17 3.08
CA PHE A 16 0.05 6.48 4.01
C PHE A 16 -0.71 5.74 5.12
N GLN A 17 -1.74 6.39 5.68
CA GLN A 17 -2.60 5.76 6.68
C GLN A 17 -3.30 4.51 6.14
N ASN A 18 -3.78 4.55 4.89
CA ASN A 18 -4.43 3.41 4.25
C ASN A 18 -3.47 2.22 4.09
N LEU A 19 -2.20 2.49 3.74
CA LEU A 19 -1.17 1.44 3.65
C LEU A 19 -0.95 0.77 5.02
N LEU A 20 -0.86 1.56 6.10
CA LEU A 20 -0.68 1.02 7.46
C LEU A 20 -1.90 0.22 7.93
N ILE A 21 -3.11 0.67 7.61
CA ILE A 21 -4.35 -0.06 7.93
C ILE A 21 -4.38 -1.38 7.17
N GLY A 22 -4.03 -1.39 5.89
CA GLY A 22 -3.96 -2.59 5.06
C GLY A 22 -2.99 -3.63 5.63
N LEU A 23 -1.75 -3.22 5.90
CA LEU A 23 -0.74 -4.09 6.52
C LEU A 23 -1.21 -4.63 7.88
N SER A 24 -1.73 -3.76 8.76
CA SER A 24 -2.16 -4.16 10.10
C SER A 24 -3.31 -5.16 10.05
N THR A 25 -4.24 -4.98 9.12
CA THR A 25 -5.36 -5.92 8.91
C THR A 25 -4.85 -7.30 8.49
N GLU A 26 -3.86 -7.36 7.60
CA GLU A 26 -3.28 -8.63 7.14
C GLU A 26 -2.41 -9.32 8.20
N ILE A 27 -1.72 -8.56 9.05
CA ILE A 27 -1.01 -9.11 10.22
C ILE A 27 -2.02 -9.76 11.17
N LEU A 28 -3.12 -9.07 11.48
CA LEU A 28 -4.16 -9.59 12.38
C LEU A 28 -4.82 -10.86 11.83
N ARG A 29 -4.97 -10.96 10.50
CA ARG A 29 -5.53 -12.15 9.84
C ARG A 29 -4.59 -13.36 9.86
N ASN A 30 -3.31 -13.14 9.55
CA ASN A 30 -2.36 -14.23 9.33
C ASN A 30 -1.52 -14.57 10.57
N GLN A 31 -1.57 -13.74 11.62
CA GLN A 31 -0.82 -13.91 12.88
C GLN A 31 0.64 -14.38 12.65
N PRO A 32 1.43 -13.68 11.82
CA PRO A 32 2.76 -14.15 11.45
C PRO A 32 3.74 -14.03 12.63
N ASN A 33 4.66 -15.00 12.75
CA ASN A 33 5.71 -14.98 13.77
C ASN A 33 6.75 -13.86 13.55
N ASN A 34 6.99 -13.47 12.30
CA ASN A 34 7.97 -12.45 11.93
C ASN A 34 7.30 -11.32 11.13
N ILE A 35 6.90 -10.27 11.85
CA ILE A 35 6.18 -9.12 11.28
C ILE A 35 7.04 -8.37 10.24
N PRO A 36 8.33 -8.04 10.46
CA PRO A 36 9.15 -7.38 9.45
C PRO A 36 9.23 -8.11 8.11
N VAL A 37 9.44 -9.44 8.15
CA VAL A 37 9.50 -10.27 6.93
C VAL A 37 8.14 -10.27 6.23
N PHE A 38 7.06 -10.49 6.98
CA PHE A 38 5.70 -10.45 6.43
C PHE A 38 5.37 -9.10 5.77
N ALA A 39 5.78 -7.99 6.40
CA ALA A 39 5.53 -6.66 5.86
C ALA A 39 6.29 -6.41 4.55
N ALA A 40 7.55 -6.85 4.45
CA ALA A 40 8.32 -6.76 3.22
C ALA A 40 7.65 -7.52 2.07
N GLU A 41 7.27 -8.78 2.31
CA GLU A 41 6.56 -9.60 1.32
C GLU A 41 5.19 -9.01 0.93
N TYR A 42 4.45 -8.46 1.90
CA TYR A 42 3.16 -7.82 1.66
C TYR A 42 3.31 -6.61 0.72
N PHE A 43 4.26 -5.72 0.99
CA PHE A 43 4.50 -4.56 0.14
C PHE A 43 5.04 -4.94 -1.24
N GLU A 44 5.88 -5.98 -1.34
CA GLU A 44 6.33 -6.51 -2.62
C GLU A 44 5.15 -7.00 -3.48
N LYS A 45 4.22 -7.75 -2.89
CA LYS A 45 2.99 -8.19 -3.56
C LYS A 45 2.12 -7.00 -4.02
N LEU A 46 2.01 -5.95 -3.21
CA LEU A 46 1.29 -4.73 -3.59
C LEU A 46 1.96 -4.00 -4.76
N LEU A 47 3.29 -3.91 -4.78
CA LEU A 47 4.04 -3.31 -5.90
C LEU A 47 3.84 -4.11 -7.19
N GLN A 48 3.99 -5.44 -7.14
CA GLN A 48 3.75 -6.31 -8.29
C GLN A 48 2.32 -6.19 -8.80
N LYS A 49 1.32 -6.10 -7.90
CA LYS A 49 -0.08 -5.89 -8.27
C LYS A 49 -0.25 -4.54 -8.97
N ARG A 50 0.32 -3.46 -8.44
CA ARG A 50 0.29 -2.13 -9.04
C ARG A 50 0.90 -2.16 -10.44
N ASP A 51 2.08 -2.75 -10.61
CA ASP A 51 2.78 -2.80 -11.90
C ASP A 51 2.01 -3.65 -12.93
N ARG A 52 1.45 -4.80 -12.51
CA ARG A 52 0.55 -5.59 -13.37
C ARG A 52 -0.70 -4.82 -13.76
N THR A 53 -1.34 -4.14 -12.81
CA THR A 53 -2.52 -3.32 -13.12
C THR A 53 -2.15 -2.24 -14.11
N LEU A 54 -1.06 -1.50 -13.91
CA LEU A 54 -0.61 -0.48 -14.84
C LEU A 54 -0.33 -1.04 -16.24
N LEU A 55 0.29 -2.22 -16.35
CA LEU A 55 0.47 -2.90 -17.63
C LEU A 55 -0.85 -3.28 -18.29
N VAL A 56 -1.80 -3.85 -17.55
CA VAL A 56 -3.12 -4.22 -18.09
C VAL A 56 -3.91 -3.00 -18.54
N THR A 57 -3.91 -1.91 -17.76
CA THR A 57 -4.60 -0.67 -18.13
C THR A 57 -3.93 -0.02 -19.34
N PHE A 58 -2.61 -0.05 -19.44
CA PHE A 58 -1.89 0.47 -20.59
C PHE A 58 -2.18 -0.34 -21.86
N LEU A 59 -2.23 -1.67 -21.76
CA LEU A 59 -2.61 -2.57 -22.84
C LEU A 59 -4.06 -2.35 -23.29
N PHE A 60 -4.99 -2.16 -22.34
CA PHE A 60 -6.40 -1.86 -22.65
C PHE A 60 -6.56 -0.47 -23.29
N SER A 61 -5.81 0.53 -22.83
CA SER A 61 -5.90 1.90 -23.36
C SER A 61 -5.30 2.04 -24.76
N HIS A 62 -4.40 1.15 -25.18
CA HIS A 62 -3.77 1.20 -26.50
C HIS A 62 -4.49 0.39 -27.59
N HIS A 63 -5.66 -0.20 -27.29
CA HIS A 63 -6.52 -0.92 -28.24
C HIS A 63 -5.74 -1.83 -29.21
N ILE A 64 -4.75 -2.58 -28.71
CA ILE A 64 -4.21 -3.72 -29.44
C ILE A 64 -5.28 -4.81 -29.37
N CYS A 65 -6.27 -4.64 -30.24
CA CYS A 65 -7.11 -5.71 -30.75
C CYS A 65 -6.16 -6.74 -31.36
N ILE A 66 -6.12 -7.93 -30.75
CA ILE A 66 -5.88 -9.17 -31.49
C ILE A 66 -7.24 -9.65 -31.99
#